data_AF-A0A1I6K1I7-F1
#
_entry.id   AF-A0A1I6K1I7-F1
#
_cell.length_a   1.000
_cell.length_b   1.000
_cell.length_c   1.000
_cell.angle_alpha   90.00
_cell.angle_beta   90.00
_cell.angle_gamma   90.00
#
_symmetry.space_group_name_H-M   'P 1'
#
loop_
_entity.id
_entity.type
_entity.pdbx_description
1 polymer ?
#
loop_
_entity_poly.entity_id
_entity_poly.type
_entity_poly.pdbx_seq_one_letter_code
_entity_poly.pdbx_strand_id
1 'polypeptide(L)'
;MKYDNDYLTQIRYVNQLNNIDIVLTNSAKSFRYFKNKRNRINFLIPTEKESKSFIGEDGTSKFTTPKSNLIEVSFQIIAKISRKDKPFSWLPFEELYITYPIFSGTSEFIFLDYSEPLSPELIENYKNIDYPFRKMDTAGIHKFNRTNLSIISIKDLNEDEDLDFEYWYAGISGIPFWIQHPDIPKCPKTGNLMHFVCQLNTSELVKVGQSNLKSAEDYFMQYNKSLRFWGSGSLYVFMEPISKVVGFIIQDT
;
A
#
# COMPACT_ATOMS: atom_id res chain seq x y z
N MET A 1 0.20 -42.57 -3.06
CA MET A 1 -0.28 -41.82 -4.25
C MET A 1 0.65 -40.64 -4.46
N LYS A 2 1.20 -40.50 -5.67
CA LYS A 2 1.98 -39.34 -6.12
C LYS A 2 0.99 -38.22 -6.43
N TYR A 3 1.12 -37.06 -5.80
CA TYR A 3 0.30 -35.91 -6.15
C TYR A 3 0.98 -35.16 -7.28
N ASP A 4 0.41 -35.32 -8.46
CA ASP A 4 0.72 -34.54 -9.65
C ASP A 4 -0.56 -33.76 -9.95
N ASN A 5 -0.58 -32.44 -9.73
CA ASN A 5 -1.53 -31.54 -10.40
C ASN A 5 -1.25 -30.06 -10.10
N ASP A 6 -0.50 -29.49 -11.03
CA ASP A 6 -0.54 -28.10 -11.45
C ASP A 6 -1.99 -27.65 -11.81
N TYR A 7 -2.58 -26.82 -10.93
CA TYR A 7 -3.77 -25.98 -11.11
C TYR A 7 -5.19 -26.59 -10.94
N LEU A 8 -5.87 -26.10 -9.91
CA LEU A 8 -7.19 -25.46 -9.95
C LEU A 8 -7.29 -24.54 -8.72
N THR A 9 -7.62 -23.26 -8.91
CA THR A 9 -8.08 -22.39 -7.82
C THR A 9 -9.58 -22.21 -8.07
N GLN A 10 -10.40 -22.90 -7.28
CA GLN A 10 -11.85 -22.75 -7.30
C GLN A 10 -12.19 -21.50 -6.48
N ILE A 11 -12.81 -20.48 -7.08
CA ILE A 11 -13.45 -19.43 -6.28
C ILE A 11 -14.72 -20.06 -5.72
N ARG A 12 -14.72 -20.36 -4.42
CA ARG A 12 -15.92 -20.74 -3.67
C ARG A 12 -16.49 -19.48 -3.03
N TYR A 13 -17.75 -19.17 -3.30
CA TYR A 13 -18.51 -18.28 -2.43
C TYR A 13 -19.00 -19.11 -1.26
N VAL A 14 -18.32 -19.00 -0.11
CA VAL A 14 -18.73 -19.66 1.13
C VAL A 14 -19.58 -18.67 1.91
N ASN A 15 -20.88 -18.95 2.04
CA ASN A 15 -21.70 -18.25 3.02
C ASN A 15 -21.30 -18.73 4.42
N GLN A 16 -20.46 -17.96 5.09
CA GLN A 16 -19.82 -18.33 6.36
C GLN A 16 -20.81 -18.67 7.49
N LEU A 17 -22.07 -18.20 7.41
CA LEU A 17 -23.08 -18.48 8.43
C LEU A 17 -23.65 -19.90 8.36
N ASN A 18 -23.70 -20.51 7.17
CA ASN A 18 -24.41 -21.77 6.96
C ASN A 18 -23.52 -22.91 6.44
N ASN A 19 -22.26 -22.60 6.07
CA ASN A 19 -21.29 -23.58 5.57
C ASN A 19 -21.82 -24.43 4.37
N ILE A 20 -22.69 -23.82 3.55
CA ILE A 20 -23.27 -24.46 2.36
C ILE A 20 -22.41 -24.09 1.15
N ASP A 21 -21.87 -25.10 0.47
CA ASP A 21 -21.26 -24.94 -0.84
C ASP A 21 -22.33 -24.55 -1.88
N ILE A 22 -22.28 -23.32 -2.38
CA ILE A 22 -23.19 -22.87 -3.44
C ILE A 22 -22.63 -23.31 -4.80
N VAL A 23 -23.39 -24.17 -5.51
CA VAL A 23 -23.10 -24.53 -6.91
C VAL A 23 -23.41 -23.33 -7.80
N LEU A 24 -22.40 -22.82 -8.51
CA LEU A 24 -22.57 -21.68 -9.41
C LEU A 24 -23.50 -22.04 -10.58
N THR A 25 -24.48 -21.17 -10.85
CA THR A 25 -25.47 -21.35 -11.93
C THR A 25 -24.89 -20.96 -13.29
N ASN A 26 -25.58 -21.32 -14.37
CA ASN A 26 -25.17 -20.99 -15.75
C ASN A 26 -25.02 -19.48 -16.03
N SER A 27 -25.66 -18.60 -15.25
CA SER A 27 -25.48 -17.15 -15.35
C SER A 27 -24.14 -16.66 -14.78
N ALA A 28 -23.45 -17.47 -13.96
CA ALA A 28 -22.07 -17.23 -13.53
C ALA A 28 -21.03 -17.58 -14.61
N LYS A 29 -21.46 -18.12 -15.77
CA LYS A 29 -20.56 -18.38 -16.92
C LYS A 29 -20.05 -17.11 -17.62
N SER A 30 -20.57 -15.94 -17.24
CA SER A 30 -20.10 -14.63 -17.75
C SER A 30 -18.78 -14.17 -17.14
N PHE A 31 -18.26 -14.87 -16.12
CA PHE A 31 -16.92 -14.59 -15.60
C PHE A 31 -15.85 -15.07 -16.58
N ARG A 32 -14.99 -14.15 -17.03
CA ARG A 32 -13.79 -14.50 -17.79
C ARG A 32 -12.78 -15.16 -16.85
N TYR A 33 -12.57 -16.45 -17.02
CA TYR A 33 -11.52 -17.19 -16.34
C TYR A 33 -10.17 -16.80 -16.93
N PHE A 34 -9.21 -16.50 -16.05
CA PHE A 34 -7.81 -16.36 -16.42
C PHE A 34 -6.97 -17.27 -15.54
N LYS A 35 -5.92 -17.87 -16.13
CA LYS A 35 -4.95 -18.65 -15.36
C LYS A 35 -4.19 -17.69 -14.45
N ASN A 36 -4.54 -17.66 -13.18
CA ASN A 36 -3.79 -16.89 -12.19
C ASN A 36 -2.55 -17.69 -11.79
N LYS A 37 -1.36 -17.06 -11.77
CA LYS A 37 -0.17 -17.71 -11.20
C LYS A 37 -0.48 -17.96 -9.72
N ARG A 38 -0.48 -19.22 -9.27
CA ARG A 38 -0.60 -19.55 -7.84
C ARG A 38 0.47 -18.80 -7.05
N ASN A 39 0.12 -18.36 -5.83
CA ASN A 39 1.02 -17.75 -4.84
C ASN A 39 1.72 -16.49 -5.35
N ARG A 40 0.93 -15.41 -5.46
CA ARG A 40 1.40 -14.06 -5.79
C ARG A 40 1.68 -13.22 -4.55
N ILE A 41 1.26 -13.68 -3.36
CA ILE A 41 1.45 -12.95 -2.11
C ILE A 41 2.93 -12.98 -1.76
N ASN A 42 3.50 -11.80 -1.57
CA ASN A 42 4.81 -11.65 -0.95
C ASN A 42 4.66 -10.74 0.26
N PHE A 43 5.20 -11.16 1.39
CA PHE A 43 5.23 -10.41 2.63
C PHE A 43 6.42 -9.45 2.61
N LEU A 44 6.18 -8.21 3.02
CA LEU A 44 7.18 -7.17 3.20
C LEU A 44 7.52 -7.12 4.69
N ILE A 45 8.69 -7.62 5.07
CA ILE A 45 9.03 -7.93 6.46
C ILE A 45 10.17 -7.03 6.92
N PRO A 46 10.00 -6.27 8.02
CA PRO A 46 11.08 -5.51 8.62
C PRO A 46 12.32 -6.38 8.88
N THR A 47 13.50 -5.87 8.56
CA THR A 47 14.76 -6.58 8.78
C THR A 47 15.89 -5.61 9.10
N GLU A 48 16.92 -6.10 9.80
CA GLU A 48 18.16 -5.35 10.04
C GLU A 48 19.10 -5.39 8.82
N LYS A 49 18.89 -6.34 7.90
CA LYS A 49 19.72 -6.46 6.70
C LYS A 49 19.49 -5.27 5.77
N GLU A 50 20.57 -4.69 5.25
CA GLU A 50 20.45 -3.61 4.28
C GLU A 50 19.71 -4.10 3.02
N SER A 51 18.67 -3.37 2.64
CA SER A 51 17.85 -3.68 1.46
C SER A 51 17.63 -2.44 0.59
N LYS A 52 17.23 -2.67 -0.67
CA LYS A 52 16.91 -1.57 -1.60
C LYS A 52 15.49 -1.02 -1.41
N SER A 53 14.55 -1.88 -1.00
CA SER A 53 13.23 -1.46 -0.53
C SER A 53 13.22 -1.25 0.98
N PHE A 54 12.64 -0.15 1.45
CA PHE A 54 12.53 0.18 2.87
C PHE A 54 11.31 1.06 3.14
N ILE A 55 10.86 1.11 4.38
CA ILE A 55 9.89 2.09 4.89
C ILE A 55 10.65 3.24 5.55
N GLY A 56 10.12 4.45 5.47
CA GLY A 56 10.71 5.69 5.97
C GLY A 56 11.76 6.30 5.06
N GLU A 57 12.66 7.08 5.64
CA GLU A 57 13.66 7.87 4.91
C GLU A 57 15.10 7.52 5.34
N ASP A 58 16.04 7.60 4.40
CA ASP A 58 17.47 7.47 4.67
C ASP A 58 18.22 8.82 4.74
N GLY A 59 17.50 9.93 4.59
CA GLY A 59 18.05 11.29 4.61
C GLY A 59 18.94 11.65 3.40
N THR A 60 19.16 10.73 2.46
CA THR A 60 20.03 10.92 1.29
C THR A 60 19.26 11.13 -0.01
N SER A 61 17.94 11.00 0.03
CA SER A 61 17.09 11.09 -1.14
C SER A 61 17.06 12.50 -1.74
N LYS A 62 17.05 12.57 -3.08
CA LYS A 62 16.72 13.76 -3.85
C LYS A 62 15.22 13.88 -4.14
N PHE A 63 14.40 12.97 -3.59
CA PHE A 63 12.97 12.95 -3.79
C PHE A 63 12.34 14.21 -3.19
N THR A 64 11.51 14.88 -3.98
CA THR A 64 10.71 16.02 -3.56
C THR A 64 9.26 15.57 -3.45
N THR A 65 8.65 15.77 -2.29
CA THR A 65 7.24 15.45 -2.07
C THR A 65 6.34 16.39 -2.88
N PRO A 66 5.19 15.91 -3.37
CA PRO A 66 4.27 16.74 -4.13
C PRO A 66 3.74 17.87 -3.25
N LYS A 67 3.39 18.98 -3.89
CA LYS A 67 2.72 20.12 -3.26
C LYS A 67 1.28 20.17 -3.73
N SER A 68 0.41 20.71 -2.88
CA SER A 68 -0.99 20.93 -3.18
C SER A 68 -1.43 22.27 -2.60
N ASN A 69 -2.33 22.95 -3.31
CA ASN A 69 -3.07 24.07 -2.75
C ASN A 69 -4.37 23.63 -2.06
N LEU A 70 -4.77 22.36 -2.23
CA LEU A 70 -6.02 21.80 -1.69
C LEU A 70 -5.78 20.91 -0.48
N ILE A 71 -4.71 20.09 -0.51
CA ILE A 71 -4.24 19.31 0.64
C ILE A 71 -3.28 20.20 1.44
N GLU A 72 -3.77 20.75 2.54
CA GLU A 72 -3.01 21.70 3.37
C GLU A 72 -1.85 21.02 4.10
N VAL A 73 -1.97 19.74 4.41
CA VAL A 73 -0.95 19.00 5.15
C VAL A 73 0.16 18.55 4.21
N SER A 74 1.39 18.65 4.68
CA SER A 74 2.55 18.17 3.92
C SER A 74 2.42 16.67 3.61
N PHE A 75 2.95 16.26 2.46
CA PHE A 75 3.12 14.84 2.12
C PHE A 75 4.34 14.27 2.85
N GLN A 76 4.22 13.05 3.36
CA GLN A 76 5.33 12.32 4.01
C GLN A 76 5.90 11.28 3.04
N ILE A 77 7.21 11.04 3.06
CA ILE A 77 7.78 9.85 2.41
C ILE A 77 7.48 8.65 3.30
N ILE A 78 6.74 7.69 2.77
CA ILE A 78 6.29 6.51 3.49
C ILE A 78 7.24 5.35 3.24
N ALA A 79 7.63 5.12 2.00
CA ALA A 79 8.50 4.01 1.65
C ALA A 79 9.25 4.26 0.34
N LYS A 80 10.28 3.46 0.12
CA LYS A 80 10.95 3.30 -1.16
C LYS A 80 10.88 1.85 -1.59
N ILE A 81 10.39 1.58 -2.79
CA ILE A 81 10.30 0.25 -3.37
C ILE A 81 11.23 0.17 -4.58
N SER A 82 12.12 -0.82 -4.61
CA SER A 82 13.07 -0.98 -5.69
C SER A 82 12.60 -2.00 -6.72
N ARG A 83 12.78 -1.69 -8.01
CA ARG A 83 12.57 -2.64 -9.11
C ARG A 83 13.52 -3.84 -9.05
N LYS A 84 14.64 -3.74 -8.32
CA LYS A 84 15.59 -4.85 -8.14
C LYS A 84 15.01 -5.98 -7.31
N ASP A 85 13.97 -5.71 -6.54
CA ASP A 85 13.22 -6.71 -5.81
C ASP A 85 12.23 -7.43 -6.75
N LYS A 86 12.30 -8.76 -6.77
CA LYS A 86 11.62 -9.60 -7.78
C LYS A 86 10.13 -9.27 -7.98
N PRO A 87 9.29 -9.07 -6.94
CA PRO A 87 7.87 -8.73 -7.14
C PRO A 87 7.62 -7.37 -7.82
N PHE A 88 8.62 -6.49 -7.79
CA PHE A 88 8.56 -5.12 -8.28
C PHE A 88 9.37 -4.90 -9.57
N SER A 89 9.92 -5.98 -10.15
CA SER A 89 10.71 -5.95 -11.40
C SER A 89 10.01 -5.34 -12.60
N TRP A 90 8.68 -5.22 -12.56
CA TRP A 90 7.84 -4.63 -13.60
C TRP A 90 7.71 -3.10 -13.51
N LEU A 91 8.14 -2.48 -12.41
CA LEU A 91 8.08 -1.03 -12.25
C LEU A 91 8.85 -0.31 -13.37
N PRO A 92 8.37 0.85 -13.86
CA PRO A 92 8.98 1.56 -14.98
C PRO A 92 10.23 2.38 -14.60
N PHE A 93 10.62 2.41 -13.33
CA PHE A 93 11.76 3.14 -12.78
C PHE A 93 12.58 2.22 -11.83
N GLU A 94 13.80 2.62 -11.48
CA GLU A 94 14.65 1.87 -10.55
C GLU A 94 14.08 1.85 -9.12
N GLU A 95 13.46 2.95 -8.69
CA GLU A 95 12.94 3.15 -7.34
C GLU A 95 11.61 3.92 -7.41
N LEU A 96 10.58 3.41 -6.73
CA LEU A 96 9.33 4.13 -6.44
C LEU A 96 9.41 4.67 -5.02
N TYR A 97 9.38 5.98 -4.87
CA TYR A 97 9.08 6.58 -3.57
C TYR A 97 7.56 6.66 -3.39
N ILE A 98 7.05 6.00 -2.36
CA ILE A 98 5.65 6.08 -1.93
C ILE A 98 5.55 7.27 -0.99
N THR A 99 4.68 8.22 -1.32
CA THR A 99 4.42 9.39 -0.50
C THR A 99 2.91 9.60 -0.33
N TYR A 100 2.50 10.05 0.85
CA TYR A 100 1.10 10.25 1.16
C TYR A 100 0.94 11.32 2.26
N PRO A 101 -0.13 12.13 2.24
CA PRO A 101 -0.44 13.09 3.29
C PRO A 101 -1.23 12.40 4.42
N ILE A 102 -0.55 11.64 5.28
CA ILE A 102 -1.19 10.68 6.22
C ILE A 102 -2.10 11.33 7.26
N PHE A 103 -1.95 12.63 7.47
CA PHE A 103 -2.77 13.40 8.40
C PHE A 103 -3.98 14.07 7.74
N SER A 104 -4.21 13.81 6.45
CA SER A 104 -5.47 14.11 5.77
C SER A 104 -6.28 12.84 5.56
N GLY A 105 -7.60 12.98 5.56
CA GLY A 105 -8.60 11.96 5.25
C GLY A 105 -9.16 12.15 3.85
N THR A 106 -9.32 11.08 3.08
CA THR A 106 -10.10 11.11 1.83
C THR A 106 -10.72 9.75 1.58
N SER A 107 -11.98 9.72 1.12
CA SER A 107 -12.65 8.49 0.70
C SER A 107 -12.31 8.08 -0.74
N GLU A 108 -11.53 8.89 -1.45
CA GLU A 108 -11.19 8.71 -2.86
C GLU A 108 -9.68 8.44 -3.02
N PHE A 109 -9.30 7.87 -4.17
CA PHE A 109 -7.89 7.71 -4.48
C PHE A 109 -7.21 9.06 -4.70
N ILE A 110 -6.03 9.24 -4.09
CA ILE A 110 -5.09 10.31 -4.45
C ILE A 110 -4.23 9.79 -5.59
N PHE A 111 -4.15 10.54 -6.69
CA PHE A 111 -3.31 10.17 -7.83
C PHE A 111 -2.14 11.12 -7.97
N LEU A 112 -0.96 10.56 -8.17
CA LEU A 112 0.26 11.28 -8.46
C LEU A 112 0.82 10.84 -9.81
N ASP A 113 1.30 11.80 -10.58
CA ASP A 113 2.01 11.58 -11.84
C ASP A 113 3.52 11.45 -11.57
N TYR A 114 4.07 10.25 -11.77
CA TYR A 114 5.51 9.96 -11.66
C TYR A 114 6.21 10.01 -13.03
N SER A 115 5.74 10.85 -13.96
CA SER A 115 6.47 11.14 -15.20
C SER A 115 7.92 11.57 -14.91
N GLU A 116 8.10 12.37 -13.85
CA GLU A 116 9.38 12.65 -13.18
C GLU A 116 9.48 11.86 -11.85
N PRO A 117 10.16 10.70 -11.81
CA PRO A 117 10.04 9.74 -10.69
C PRO A 117 10.48 10.25 -9.32
N LEU A 118 11.31 11.29 -9.27
CA LEU A 118 11.82 11.90 -8.03
C LEU A 118 11.11 13.20 -7.65
N SER A 119 10.13 13.63 -8.44
CA SER A 119 9.36 14.85 -8.19
C SER A 119 7.94 14.69 -8.74
N PRO A 120 7.15 13.74 -8.18
CA PRO A 120 5.81 13.48 -8.68
C PRO A 120 4.88 14.66 -8.46
N GLU A 121 3.91 14.81 -9.35
CA GLU A 121 2.93 15.90 -9.31
C GLU A 121 1.53 15.37 -8.94
N LEU A 122 0.80 16.13 -8.15
CA LEU A 122 -0.56 15.78 -7.77
C LEU A 122 -1.53 15.95 -8.94
N ILE A 123 -2.34 14.93 -9.20
CA ILE A 123 -3.46 15.02 -10.13
C ILE A 123 -4.69 15.41 -9.32
N GLU A 124 -5.17 16.63 -9.50
CA GLU A 124 -6.32 17.16 -8.77
C GLU A 124 -7.64 16.55 -9.28
N ASN A 125 -8.07 15.45 -8.66
CA ASN A 125 -9.33 14.78 -9.01
C ASN A 125 -10.16 14.30 -7.82
N TYR A 126 -9.84 14.76 -6.61
CA TYR A 126 -10.56 14.45 -5.38
C TYR A 126 -11.50 15.60 -5.00
N LYS A 127 -12.60 15.27 -4.34
CA LYS A 127 -13.66 16.23 -4.00
C LYS A 127 -13.71 16.56 -2.51
N ASN A 128 -13.38 15.59 -1.67
CA ASN A 128 -13.54 15.69 -0.23
C ASN A 128 -12.22 15.36 0.46
N ILE A 129 -11.65 16.35 1.13
CA ILE A 129 -10.54 16.16 2.06
C ILE A 129 -11.07 16.46 3.45
N ASP A 130 -10.87 15.52 4.37
CA ASP A 130 -11.09 15.70 5.79
C ASP A 130 -9.74 15.89 6.51
N TYR A 131 -9.78 16.55 7.67
CA TYR A 131 -8.63 16.79 8.51
C TYR A 131 -8.95 16.29 9.92
N PRO A 132 -8.79 14.98 10.19
CA PRO A 132 -9.21 14.39 11.46
C PRO A 132 -8.50 15.02 12.67
N PHE A 133 -7.26 15.47 12.47
CA PHE A 133 -6.47 16.17 13.49
C PHE A 133 -6.65 17.70 13.48
N ARG A 134 -7.69 18.19 12.78
CA ARG A 134 -8.03 19.60 12.58
C ARG A 134 -6.84 20.41 12.04
N LYS A 135 -6.71 21.66 12.49
CA LYS A 135 -5.63 22.56 12.08
C LYS A 135 -4.28 22.00 12.52
N MET A 136 -3.43 21.70 11.55
CA MET A 136 -2.04 21.30 11.74
C MET A 136 -1.08 22.32 11.15
N ASP A 137 0.18 22.23 11.55
CA ASP A 137 1.26 23.00 10.92
C ASP A 137 1.53 22.45 9.52
N THR A 138 1.11 23.19 8.50
CA THR A 138 1.24 22.83 7.08
C THR A 138 2.70 22.78 6.62
N ALA A 139 3.58 23.52 7.30
CA ALA A 139 5.03 23.51 7.07
C ALA A 139 5.76 22.50 7.98
N GLY A 140 5.03 21.70 8.75
CA GLY A 140 5.60 20.75 9.68
C GLY A 140 6.29 19.57 8.98
N ILE A 141 7.37 19.12 9.61
CA ILE A 141 8.15 17.95 9.26
C ILE A 141 7.60 16.77 10.04
N HIS A 142 7.45 15.64 9.35
CA HIS A 142 7.17 14.34 9.96
C HIS A 142 7.83 13.25 9.12
N LYS A 143 8.86 12.61 9.69
CA LYS A 143 9.73 11.66 9.02
C LYS A 143 9.85 10.38 9.81
N PHE A 144 9.76 9.26 9.11
CA PHE A 144 9.96 7.94 9.69
C PHE A 144 11.43 7.52 9.56
N ASN A 145 11.94 6.85 10.60
CA ASN A 145 13.24 6.20 10.51
C ASN A 145 13.21 5.10 9.44
N ARG A 146 14.34 4.89 8.79
CA ARG A 146 14.50 3.80 7.83
C ARG A 146 14.28 2.44 8.51
N THR A 147 13.39 1.65 7.94
CA THR A 147 13.19 0.23 8.25
C THR A 147 13.36 -0.57 6.97
N ASN A 148 14.45 -1.35 6.88
CA ASN A 148 14.71 -2.19 5.70
C ASN A 148 13.65 -3.29 5.57
N LEU A 149 13.38 -3.71 4.34
CA LEU A 149 12.39 -4.74 4.03
C LEU A 149 13.06 -5.96 3.38
N SER A 150 12.81 -7.13 3.97
CA SER A 150 12.95 -8.42 3.33
C SER A 150 11.63 -8.78 2.64
N ILE A 151 11.70 -9.50 1.52
CA ILE A 151 10.53 -9.88 0.75
C ILE A 151 10.49 -11.39 0.64
N ILE A 152 9.47 -12.01 1.26
CA ILE A 152 9.31 -13.45 1.28
C ILE A 152 8.01 -13.80 0.56
N SER A 153 8.12 -14.68 -0.45
CA SER A 153 6.96 -15.22 -1.14
C SER A 153 6.26 -16.21 -0.22
N ILE A 154 4.92 -16.26 -0.23
CA ILE A 154 4.15 -17.29 0.49
C ILE A 154 4.53 -18.73 0.08
N LYS A 155 5.18 -18.93 -1.08
CA LYS A 155 5.75 -20.23 -1.49
C LYS A 155 6.93 -20.69 -0.67
N ASP A 156 7.65 -19.75 -0.09
CA ASP A 156 8.94 -19.98 0.54
C ASP A 156 8.80 -20.06 2.08
N LEU A 157 7.56 -19.98 2.59
CA LEU A 157 7.21 -20.26 3.98
C LEU A 157 7.09 -21.77 4.17
N ASN A 158 7.79 -22.30 5.17
CA ASN A 158 7.97 -23.74 5.32
C ASN A 158 7.08 -24.33 6.41
N GLU A 159 6.56 -23.53 7.36
CA GLU A 159 5.79 -24.03 8.50
C GLU A 159 4.51 -23.21 8.75
N ASP A 160 3.45 -23.87 9.22
CA ASP A 160 2.22 -23.20 9.65
C ASP A 160 2.47 -22.26 10.86
N GLU A 161 3.57 -22.46 11.60
CA GLU A 161 4.04 -21.56 12.67
C GLU A 161 4.62 -20.24 12.12
N ASP A 162 5.08 -20.19 10.86
CA ASP A 162 5.49 -18.95 10.19
C ASP A 162 4.28 -18.05 9.82
N LEU A 163 3.06 -18.59 9.97
CA LEU A 163 1.80 -17.91 9.69
C LEU A 163 1.14 -17.37 10.96
N ASP A 164 1.87 -17.14 12.05
CA ASP A 164 1.33 -16.34 13.16
C ASP A 164 1.22 -14.87 12.69
N PHE A 165 0.07 -14.57 12.06
CA PHE A 165 -0.15 -13.45 11.13
C PHE A 165 -0.11 -12.06 11.76
N GLU A 166 -0.14 -11.98 13.08
CA GLU A 166 -0.26 -10.71 13.77
C GLU A 166 1.14 -10.11 14.00
N TYR A 167 1.42 -8.99 13.32
CA TYR A 167 2.53 -8.05 13.56
C TYR A 167 3.91 -8.33 12.96
N TRP A 168 4.16 -9.44 12.26
CA TRP A 168 5.52 -9.72 11.74
C TRP A 168 5.84 -9.03 10.40
N TYR A 169 4.85 -8.66 9.59
CA TYR A 169 5.04 -7.99 8.30
C TYR A 169 4.50 -6.56 8.30
N ALA A 170 5.20 -5.67 7.60
CA ALA A 170 4.82 -4.28 7.44
C ALA A 170 3.96 -4.02 6.19
N GLY A 171 3.78 -5.04 5.34
CA GLY A 171 2.93 -4.94 4.16
C GLY A 171 2.94 -6.20 3.30
N ILE A 172 2.18 -6.16 2.21
CA ILE A 172 2.08 -7.25 1.24
C ILE A 172 2.16 -6.73 -0.20
N SER A 173 2.61 -7.56 -1.13
CA SER A 173 2.55 -7.29 -2.57
C SER A 173 1.93 -8.44 -3.34
N GLY A 174 1.57 -8.15 -4.60
CA GLY A 174 1.07 -9.12 -5.57
C GLY A 174 -0.45 -9.30 -5.61
N ILE A 175 -1.13 -9.40 -4.46
CA ILE A 175 -2.60 -9.33 -4.35
C ILE A 175 -2.95 -8.47 -3.11
N PRO A 176 -3.86 -7.49 -3.22
CA PRO A 176 -4.28 -6.67 -2.07
C PRO A 176 -5.16 -7.47 -1.11
N PHE A 177 -5.06 -7.18 0.19
CA PHE A 177 -5.98 -7.70 1.20
C PHE A 177 -6.89 -6.56 1.65
N TRP A 178 -8.06 -6.45 1.02
CA TRP A 178 -8.96 -5.31 1.20
C TRP A 178 -9.64 -5.30 2.57
N ILE A 179 -9.79 -4.10 3.14
CA ILE A 179 -10.60 -3.86 4.34
C ILE A 179 -12.03 -3.46 3.93
N GLN A 180 -12.18 -2.49 3.03
CA GLN A 180 -13.49 -1.91 2.65
C GLN A 180 -13.93 -2.25 1.21
N HIS A 181 -13.26 -3.21 0.55
CA HIS A 181 -13.59 -3.73 -0.80
C HIS A 181 -13.85 -2.66 -1.89
N PRO A 182 -12.93 -1.72 -2.16
CA PRO A 182 -13.12 -0.72 -3.20
C PRO A 182 -12.92 -1.34 -4.60
N ASP A 183 -13.41 -0.67 -5.63
CA ASP A 183 -13.06 -0.99 -7.00
C ASP A 183 -11.55 -0.79 -7.25
N ILE A 184 -10.96 -1.63 -8.08
CA ILE A 184 -9.58 -1.42 -8.56
C ILE A 184 -9.56 -0.11 -9.34
N PRO A 185 -8.65 0.84 -9.02
CA PRO A 185 -8.68 2.16 -9.62
C PRO A 185 -8.34 2.08 -11.11
N LYS A 186 -8.93 3.01 -11.87
CA LYS A 186 -8.52 3.32 -13.24
C LYS A 186 -7.63 4.54 -13.24
N CYS A 187 -6.62 4.56 -14.09
CA CYS A 187 -5.76 5.71 -14.27
C CYS A 187 -6.59 6.91 -14.76
N PRO A 188 -6.51 8.08 -14.09
CA PRO A 188 -7.28 9.26 -14.49
C PRO A 188 -6.86 9.82 -15.87
N LYS A 189 -5.64 9.54 -16.33
CA LYS A 189 -5.15 10.00 -17.65
C LYS A 189 -5.59 9.11 -18.81
N THR A 190 -5.60 7.80 -18.62
CA THR A 190 -5.78 6.82 -19.71
C THR A 190 -7.07 6.02 -19.62
N GLY A 191 -7.72 5.98 -18.45
CA GLY A 191 -8.86 5.12 -18.17
C GLY A 191 -8.50 3.63 -18.00
N ASN A 192 -7.22 3.25 -18.14
CA ASN A 192 -6.77 1.88 -17.97
C ASN A 192 -6.85 1.43 -16.52
N LEU A 193 -7.14 0.15 -16.28
CA LEU A 193 -7.03 -0.44 -14.95
C LEU A 193 -5.58 -0.37 -14.46
N MET A 194 -5.41 -0.02 -13.18
CA MET A 194 -4.11 0.09 -12.55
C MET A 194 -3.69 -1.24 -11.91
N HIS A 195 -2.38 -1.46 -11.85
CA HIS A 195 -1.77 -2.65 -11.27
C HIS A 195 -1.48 -2.43 -9.79
N PHE A 196 -1.86 -3.39 -8.94
CA PHE A 196 -1.49 -3.35 -7.53
C PHE A 196 0.02 -3.47 -7.36
N VAL A 197 0.61 -2.50 -6.64
CA VAL A 197 2.03 -2.49 -6.27
C VAL A 197 2.18 -3.21 -4.93
N CYS A 198 1.69 -2.59 -3.87
CA CYS A 198 1.74 -3.13 -2.52
C CYS A 198 0.67 -2.49 -1.63
N GLN A 199 0.49 -3.10 -0.48
CA GLN A 199 -0.22 -2.57 0.67
C GLN A 199 0.79 -2.45 1.79
N LEU A 200 0.77 -1.32 2.50
CA LEU A 200 1.57 -1.09 3.70
C LEU A 200 0.61 -0.95 4.88
N ASN A 201 0.93 -1.61 5.99
CA ASN A 201 0.08 -1.65 7.17
C ASN A 201 0.56 -0.62 8.20
N THR A 202 -0.33 -0.20 9.09
CA THR A 202 0.08 0.41 10.36
C THR A 202 1.12 -0.50 11.02
N SER A 203 2.23 0.08 11.48
CA SER A 203 3.32 -0.68 12.07
C SER A 203 3.97 0.08 13.21
N GLU A 204 3.98 -0.52 14.40
CA GLU A 204 4.70 0.02 15.54
C GLU A 204 6.21 -0.13 15.41
N LEU A 205 6.69 -1.01 14.51
CA LEU A 205 8.13 -1.20 14.25
C LEU A 205 8.73 -0.01 13.49
N VAL A 206 7.92 0.70 12.71
CA VAL A 206 8.35 1.87 11.94
C VAL A 206 8.17 3.12 12.81
N LYS A 207 9.25 3.56 13.46
CA LYS A 207 9.23 4.70 14.38
C LYS A 207 9.38 6.04 13.66
N VAL A 208 8.76 7.07 14.23
CA VAL A 208 9.00 8.46 13.82
C VAL A 208 10.39 8.89 14.29
N GLY A 209 11.23 9.34 13.37
CA GLY A 209 12.57 9.82 13.64
C GLY A 209 12.63 11.31 13.93
N GLN A 210 11.81 12.09 13.22
CA GLN A 210 11.73 13.54 13.38
C GLN A 210 10.30 14.00 13.18
N SER A 211 9.76 14.76 14.13
CA SER A 211 8.53 15.51 13.90
C SER A 211 8.49 16.80 14.73
N ASN A 212 7.99 17.87 14.11
CA ASN A 212 7.61 19.11 14.80
C ASN A 212 6.12 19.44 14.63
N LEU A 213 5.34 18.51 14.07
CA LEU A 213 3.90 18.67 13.93
C LEU A 213 3.25 18.80 15.30
N LYS A 214 2.27 19.70 15.38
CA LYS A 214 1.44 19.92 16.56
C LYS A 214 -0.02 19.89 16.13
N SER A 215 -0.84 19.27 16.96
CA SER A 215 -2.30 19.33 16.87
C SER A 215 -2.86 19.65 18.25
N ALA A 216 -4.05 20.24 18.30
CA ALA A 216 -4.80 20.48 19.53
C ALA A 216 -5.47 19.20 20.07
N GLU A 217 -5.44 18.10 19.31
CA GLU A 217 -6.07 16.83 19.67
C GLU A 217 -5.15 15.95 20.53
N ASP A 218 -5.62 15.55 21.71
CA ASP A 218 -4.82 14.81 22.70
C ASP A 218 -4.30 13.45 22.17
N TYR A 219 -5.07 12.79 21.30
CA TYR A 219 -4.68 11.50 20.74
C TYR A 219 -3.62 11.61 19.63
N PHE A 220 -3.38 12.80 19.07
CA PHE A 220 -2.34 13.03 18.06
C PHE A 220 -0.96 12.58 18.54
N MET A 221 -0.67 12.80 19.84
CA MET A 221 0.61 12.40 20.44
C MET A 221 0.86 10.90 20.40
N GLN A 222 -0.19 10.06 20.32
CA GLN A 222 -0.04 8.62 20.16
C GLN A 222 0.14 8.24 18.69
N TYR A 223 -0.57 8.92 17.79
CA TYR A 223 -0.42 8.75 16.33
C TYR A 223 0.96 9.17 15.82
N ASN A 224 1.58 10.18 16.45
CA ASN A 224 2.84 10.78 16.03
C ASN A 224 4.10 10.00 16.51
N LYS A 225 3.98 8.73 16.91
CA LYS A 225 5.12 7.92 17.41
C LYS A 225 5.60 6.85 16.43
N SER A 226 4.72 6.37 15.58
CA SER A 226 5.00 5.29 14.64
C SER A 226 4.14 5.45 13.39
N LEU A 227 4.43 4.68 12.34
CA LEU A 227 3.63 4.68 11.12
C LEU A 227 2.21 4.18 11.44
N ARG A 228 1.22 5.06 11.26
CA ARG A 228 -0.20 4.73 11.40
C ARG A 228 -0.97 5.26 10.19
N PHE A 229 -1.84 4.43 9.65
CA PHE A 229 -2.80 4.80 8.61
C PHE A 229 -4.19 4.87 9.23
N TRP A 230 -4.57 6.07 9.70
CA TRP A 230 -5.86 6.38 10.34
C TRP A 230 -6.28 5.52 11.54
N GLY A 231 -5.37 4.73 12.09
CA GLY A 231 -5.62 3.85 13.22
C GLY A 231 -4.88 2.55 12.96
N SER A 232 -5.66 1.51 12.69
CA SER A 232 -5.19 0.17 12.30
C SER A 232 -5.18 -0.06 10.78
N GLY A 233 -5.36 1.00 10.00
CA GLY A 233 -5.56 0.90 8.57
C GLY A 233 -4.33 0.51 7.78
N SER A 234 -4.52 0.50 6.47
CA SER A 234 -3.49 0.17 5.49
C SER A 234 -3.53 1.13 4.29
N LEU A 235 -2.35 1.51 3.81
CA LEU A 235 -2.17 2.25 2.57
C LEU A 235 -2.04 1.28 1.40
N TYR A 236 -2.91 1.40 0.42
CA TYR A 236 -2.89 0.62 -0.81
C TYR A 236 -2.33 1.45 -1.96
N VAL A 237 -1.44 0.84 -2.74
CA VAL A 237 -0.72 1.51 -3.84
C VAL A 237 -0.95 0.79 -5.15
N PHE A 238 -1.38 1.54 -6.16
CA PHE A 238 -1.65 1.06 -7.52
C PHE A 238 -0.89 1.90 -8.54
N MET A 239 -0.46 1.32 -9.65
CA MET A 239 0.25 2.03 -10.71
C MET A 239 -0.24 1.63 -12.11
N GLU A 240 -0.39 2.62 -12.98
CA GLU A 240 -0.45 2.41 -14.42
C GLU A 240 0.97 2.67 -14.99
N PRO A 241 1.69 1.63 -15.45
CA PRO A 241 3.12 1.74 -15.70
C PRO A 241 3.49 2.55 -16.96
N ILE A 242 2.56 2.73 -17.89
CA ILE A 242 2.82 3.40 -19.18
C ILE A 242 2.76 4.92 -18.99
N SER A 243 1.67 5.39 -18.39
CA SER A 243 1.43 6.79 -18.00
C SER A 243 2.13 7.18 -16.70
N LYS A 244 2.73 6.21 -15.99
CA LYS A 244 3.45 6.38 -14.72
C LYS A 244 2.61 7.06 -13.63
N VAL A 245 1.30 6.88 -13.67
CA VAL A 245 0.41 7.39 -12.62
C VAL A 245 0.33 6.37 -11.49
N VAL A 246 0.42 6.85 -10.25
CA VAL A 246 0.26 6.04 -9.04
C VAL A 246 -0.96 6.52 -8.27
N GLY A 247 -1.82 5.59 -7.90
CA GLY A 247 -3.01 5.83 -7.08
C GLY A 247 -2.81 5.29 -5.68
N PHE A 248 -3.24 6.06 -4.68
CA PHE A 248 -3.11 5.76 -3.26
C PHE A 248 -4.46 5.87 -2.57
N ILE A 249 -4.76 4.93 -1.67
CA ILE A 249 -5.92 5.03 -0.78
C ILE A 249 -5.57 4.41 0.57
N ILE A 250 -5.96 5.05 1.65
CA ILE A 250 -5.96 4.42 2.98
C ILE A 250 -7.33 3.80 3.20
N GLN A 251 -7.36 2.57 3.70
CA GLN A 251 -8.56 1.97 4.26
C GLN A 251 -8.30 1.63 5.72
N ASP A 252 -9.30 1.87 6.57
CA ASP A 252 -9.30 1.50 7.97
C ASP A 252 -10.67 0.90 8.33
N THR A 253 -10.74 0.20 9.46
CA THR A 253 -11.94 -0.51 9.94
C THR A 253 -12.94 0.39 10.62
#